data_AF-A0A934ZS71-F1
#
_entry.id   AF-A0A934ZS71-F1
#
_cell.length_a   1.000
_cell.length_b   1.000
_cell.length_c   1.000
_cell.angle_alpha   90.00
_cell.angle_beta   90.00
_cell.angle_gamma   90.00
#
_symmetry.space_group_name_H-M   'P 1'
#
loop_
_entity.id
_entity.type
_entity.pdbx_description
1 polymer ?
#
loop_
_entity_poly.entity_id
_entity_poly.type
_entity_poly.pdbx_seq_one_letter_code
_entity_poly.pdbx_strand_id
1 'polypeptide(L)'
;MRGTNTRTPRPGLHRDDSGAIMVIGVFMAMLVTGFLYYIIGIGNTIIFRERMQDAADAVAFSGAVVHARGMNLIAMINIVMALLVSILFAMRLVQWALFAAAALTVWAPPLSAALGQAGNMIRNLANSYENGVVQPALRLGHSAQDVIRTTWPYLAQTRVVVTTLTGTYQPPVTAGFIHPMIDHPLPVRPVDIRSTCLHAAEPLSRFLTFPLALLGGRVLSWATRLLDEAMALFFCPRNEANMRPHEIDPGDGSCNDGMPGQDCEYVQIRGIVIGTPPFEANERGVSMAAWGRNTGSGGLFGTVGNLVRVGLAQAEYYYEGDEDRDEWTWHMYWRARFRRFRMPSNLLGISGAVGPGIDLSLIDRVIIH
;
A
#
# COMPACT_ATOMS: atom_id res chain seq x y z
N MET A 1 -5.96 -98.74 47.93
CA MET A 1 -6.83 -97.77 47.24
C MET A 1 -5.97 -97.00 46.25
N ARG A 2 -6.15 -97.21 44.94
CA ARG A 2 -5.29 -96.70 43.87
C ARG A 2 -6.06 -95.57 43.17
N GLY A 3 -5.63 -94.33 43.38
CA GLY A 3 -6.26 -93.15 42.78
C GLY A 3 -6.03 -93.13 41.26
N THR A 4 -7.12 -93.06 40.50
CA THR A 4 -7.11 -92.90 39.04
C THR A 4 -6.95 -91.43 38.69
N ASN A 5 -5.78 -91.05 38.19
CA ASN A 5 -5.52 -89.73 37.63
C ASN A 5 -6.16 -89.63 36.23
N THR A 6 -7.27 -88.91 36.13
CA THR A 6 -7.87 -88.46 34.86
C THR A 6 -7.02 -87.31 34.30
N ARG A 7 -6.11 -87.62 33.37
CA ARG A 7 -5.41 -86.60 32.58
C ARG A 7 -6.40 -85.99 31.58
N THR A 8 -6.72 -84.71 31.73
CA THR A 8 -7.39 -83.92 30.71
C THR A 8 -6.52 -83.86 29.45
N PRO A 9 -7.09 -84.00 28.24
CA PRO A 9 -6.33 -83.87 27.01
C PRO A 9 -5.81 -82.44 26.89
N ARG A 10 -4.49 -82.28 26.90
CA ARG A 10 -3.83 -81.00 26.62
C ARG A 10 -4.08 -80.65 25.15
N PRO A 11 -4.58 -79.44 24.83
CA PRO A 11 -4.69 -79.00 23.44
C PRO A 11 -3.32 -79.11 22.77
N GLY A 12 -3.27 -79.70 21.57
CA GLY A 12 -2.04 -79.80 20.81
C GLY A 12 -1.52 -78.40 20.50
N LEU A 13 -0.25 -78.13 20.84
CA LEU A 13 0.49 -76.87 20.61
C LEU A 13 0.38 -76.36 19.17
N HIS A 14 0.09 -77.26 18.23
CA HIS A 14 -0.05 -77.00 16.80
C HIS A 14 -1.39 -76.35 16.38
N ARG A 15 -2.33 -76.17 17.32
CA ARG A 15 -3.69 -75.66 17.09
C ARG A 15 -4.01 -74.41 17.94
N ASP A 16 -2.99 -73.79 18.55
CA ASP A 16 -3.13 -72.60 19.40
C ASP A 16 -3.00 -71.32 18.56
N ASP A 17 -4.12 -70.89 17.97
CA ASP A 17 -4.21 -69.70 17.13
C ASP A 17 -4.12 -68.38 17.94
N SER A 18 -4.10 -68.47 19.27
CA SER A 18 -4.03 -67.32 20.19
C SER A 18 -2.76 -66.48 19.99
N GLY A 19 -1.65 -67.13 19.65
CA GLY A 19 -0.37 -66.45 19.36
C GLY A 19 -0.38 -65.72 18.01
N ALA A 20 -1.02 -66.28 16.99
CA ALA A 20 -1.15 -65.67 15.68
C ALA A 20 -2.01 -64.39 15.72
N ILE A 21 -3.08 -64.40 16.53
CA ILE A 21 -3.94 -63.22 16.74
C ILE A 21 -3.17 -62.09 17.44
N MET A 22 -2.30 -62.41 18.41
CA MET A 22 -1.49 -61.40 19.12
C MET A 22 -0.49 -60.71 18.18
N VAL A 23 0.20 -61.45 17.31
CA VAL A 23 1.19 -60.89 16.38
C VAL A 23 0.54 -59.97 15.35
N ILE A 24 -0.60 -60.41 14.77
CA ILE A 24 -1.35 -59.59 13.82
C ILE A 24 -1.90 -58.33 14.52
N GLY A 25 -2.38 -58.46 15.77
CA GLY A 25 -2.87 -57.35 16.57
C GLY A 25 -1.80 -56.29 16.86
N VAL A 26 -0.60 -56.70 17.26
CA VAL A 26 0.53 -55.78 17.52
C VAL A 26 0.99 -55.10 16.23
N PHE A 27 1.10 -55.85 15.14
CA PHE A 27 1.47 -55.29 13.84
C PHE A 27 0.45 -54.24 13.39
N MET A 28 -0.85 -54.54 13.49
CA MET A 28 -1.90 -53.59 13.14
C MET A 28 -1.91 -52.35 14.04
N ALA A 29 -1.65 -52.52 15.35
CA ALA A 29 -1.51 -51.40 16.29
C ALA A 29 -0.32 -50.49 15.97
N MET A 30 0.84 -51.05 15.61
CA MET A 30 2.00 -50.28 15.15
C MET A 30 1.68 -49.52 13.84
N LEU A 31 0.95 -50.15 12.93
CA LEU A 31 0.57 -49.56 11.64
C LEU A 31 -0.40 -48.38 11.84
N VAL A 32 -1.44 -48.55 12.66
CA VAL A 32 -2.39 -47.47 13.02
C VAL A 32 -1.66 -46.32 13.71
N THR A 33 -0.72 -46.63 14.61
CA THR A 33 0.12 -45.62 15.27
C THR A 33 0.94 -44.86 14.23
N GLY A 34 1.57 -45.55 13.28
CA GLY A 34 2.29 -44.94 12.15
C GLY A 34 1.43 -44.00 11.32
N PHE A 35 0.20 -44.41 10.98
CA PHE A 35 -0.75 -43.54 10.27
C PHE A 35 -1.16 -42.30 11.08
N LEU A 36 -1.37 -42.44 12.39
CA LEU A 36 -1.71 -41.31 13.25
C LEU A 36 -0.57 -40.27 13.27
N TYR A 37 0.68 -40.72 13.45
CA TYR A 37 1.84 -39.83 13.37
C TYR A 37 1.99 -39.17 12.00
N TYR A 38 1.67 -39.89 10.92
CA TYR A 38 1.68 -39.34 9.57
C TYR A 38 0.62 -38.24 9.39
N ILE A 39 -0.62 -38.45 9.86
CA ILE A 39 -1.69 -37.45 9.82
C ILE A 39 -1.31 -36.21 10.64
N ILE A 40 -0.75 -36.39 11.85
CA ILE A 40 -0.26 -35.28 12.68
C ILE A 40 0.84 -34.49 11.95
N GLY A 41 1.75 -35.19 11.26
CA GLY A 41 2.79 -34.57 10.45
C GLY A 41 2.24 -33.70 9.32
N ILE A 42 1.25 -34.21 8.58
CA ILE A 42 0.57 -33.45 7.52
C ILE A 42 -0.16 -32.25 8.13
N GLY A 43 -0.93 -32.45 9.20
CA GLY A 43 -1.69 -31.37 9.85
C GLY A 43 -0.80 -30.21 10.29
N ASN A 44 0.34 -30.49 10.93
CA ASN A 44 1.31 -29.46 11.33
C ASN A 44 1.90 -28.72 10.12
N THR A 45 2.09 -29.40 8.99
CA THR A 45 2.59 -28.78 7.74
C THR A 45 1.56 -27.85 7.11
N ILE A 46 0.29 -28.27 7.09
CA ILE A 46 -0.81 -27.47 6.57
C ILE A 46 -0.99 -26.20 7.41
N ILE A 47 -1.07 -26.33 8.74
CA ILE A 47 -1.21 -25.19 9.65
C ILE A 47 -0.02 -24.23 9.51
N PHE A 48 1.20 -24.76 9.38
CA PHE A 48 2.39 -23.93 9.13
C PHE A 48 2.25 -23.11 7.84
N ARG A 49 1.81 -23.72 6.74
CA ARG A 49 1.62 -23.04 5.45
C ARG A 49 0.50 -22.00 5.50
N GLU A 50 -0.63 -22.32 6.13
CA GLU A 50 -1.76 -21.41 6.33
C GLU A 50 -1.32 -20.15 7.09
N ARG A 51 -0.66 -20.33 8.25
CA ARG A 51 -0.18 -19.21 9.06
C ARG A 51 0.84 -18.33 8.35
N MET A 52 1.74 -18.93 7.57
CA MET A 52 2.72 -18.19 6.77
C MET A 52 2.04 -17.35 5.68
N GLN A 53 1.01 -17.89 5.03
CA GLN A 53 0.25 -17.19 3.99
C GLN A 53 -0.58 -16.06 4.58
N ASP A 54 -1.33 -16.33 5.66
CA ASP A 54 -2.13 -15.32 6.36
C ASP A 54 -1.27 -14.13 6.82
N ALA A 55 -0.08 -14.42 7.33
CA ALA A 55 0.87 -13.40 7.75
C ALA A 55 1.42 -12.61 6.57
N ALA A 56 1.76 -13.27 5.46
CA ALA A 56 2.23 -12.59 4.26
C ALA A 56 1.16 -11.65 3.70
N ASP A 57 -0.09 -12.12 3.60
CA ASP A 57 -1.22 -11.33 3.13
C ASP A 57 -1.48 -10.13 4.04
N ALA A 58 -1.45 -10.32 5.37
CA ALA A 58 -1.59 -9.23 6.33
C ALA A 58 -0.46 -8.20 6.20
N VAL A 59 0.79 -8.64 6.00
CA VAL A 59 1.95 -7.77 5.80
C VAL A 59 1.83 -6.95 4.51
N ALA A 60 1.56 -7.60 3.38
CA ALA A 60 1.43 -6.92 2.10
C ALA A 60 0.29 -5.89 2.12
N PHE A 61 -0.89 -6.30 2.62
CA PHE A 61 -2.07 -5.44 2.66
C PHE A 61 -1.91 -4.28 3.65
N SER A 62 -1.37 -4.52 4.84
CA SER A 62 -1.14 -3.45 5.82
C SER A 62 -0.14 -2.41 5.30
N GLY A 63 0.90 -2.83 4.58
CA GLY A 63 1.82 -1.95 3.86
C GLY A 63 1.07 -1.07 2.86
N ALA A 64 0.24 -1.66 2.00
CA ALA A 64 -0.55 -0.92 1.00
C ALA A 64 -1.55 0.06 1.63
N VAL A 65 -2.23 -0.34 2.72
CA VAL A 65 -3.15 0.55 3.44
C VAL A 65 -2.43 1.77 4.03
N VAL A 66 -1.22 1.59 4.57
CA VAL A 66 -0.44 2.73 5.08
C VAL A 66 -0.08 3.66 3.93
N HIS A 67 0.46 3.16 2.82
CA HIS A 67 0.81 3.99 1.65
C HIS A 67 -0.41 4.74 1.10
N ALA A 68 -1.56 4.07 0.95
CA ALA A 68 -2.81 4.70 0.52
C ALA A 68 -3.25 5.85 1.45
N ARG A 69 -3.10 5.69 2.77
CA ARG A 69 -3.38 6.78 3.74
C ARG A 69 -2.43 7.95 3.58
N GLY A 70 -1.16 7.71 3.22
CA GLY A 70 -0.19 8.77 2.97
C GLY A 70 -0.58 9.62 1.77
N MET A 71 -1.01 8.96 0.69
CA MET A 71 -1.52 9.63 -0.50
C MET A 71 -2.80 10.44 -0.21
N ASN A 72 -3.74 9.90 0.57
CA ASN A 72 -4.92 10.65 1.02
C ASN A 72 -4.56 11.87 1.88
N LEU A 73 -3.53 11.78 2.73
CA LEU A 73 -3.06 12.90 3.53
C LEU A 73 -2.43 14.00 2.66
N ILE A 74 -1.65 13.64 1.64
CA ILE A 74 -1.12 14.59 0.66
C ILE A 74 -2.27 15.28 -0.08
N ALA A 75 -3.28 14.52 -0.50
CA ALA A 75 -4.45 15.07 -1.19
C ALA A 75 -5.24 16.04 -0.30
N MET A 76 -5.42 15.70 0.98
CA MET A 76 -6.02 16.61 1.95
C MET A 76 -5.23 17.93 2.07
N ILE A 77 -3.89 17.87 2.12
CA ILE A 77 -3.06 19.07 2.17
C ILE A 77 -3.22 19.91 0.90
N ASN A 78 -3.25 19.29 -0.28
CA ASN A 78 -3.53 19.99 -1.55
C ASN A 78 -4.86 20.74 -1.51
N ILE A 79 -5.95 20.06 -1.12
CA ILE A 79 -7.28 20.68 -1.00
C ILE A 79 -7.26 21.88 -0.06
N VAL A 80 -6.59 21.77 1.11
CA VAL A 80 -6.48 22.89 2.06
C VAL A 80 -5.70 24.07 1.46
N MET A 81 -4.61 23.80 0.74
CA MET A 81 -3.84 24.84 0.05
C MET A 81 -4.68 25.56 -1.01
N ALA A 82 -5.43 24.81 -1.84
CA ALA A 82 -6.34 25.40 -2.82
C ALA A 82 -7.45 26.22 -2.16
N LEU A 83 -8.01 25.78 -1.03
CA LEU A 83 -9.04 26.52 -0.30
C LEU A 83 -8.50 27.89 0.18
N LEU A 84 -7.30 27.93 0.75
CA LEU A 84 -6.66 29.18 1.19
C LEU A 84 -6.42 30.14 0.02
N VAL A 85 -5.95 29.61 -1.11
CA VAL A 85 -5.74 30.40 -2.33
C VAL A 85 -7.09 30.89 -2.90
N SER A 86 -8.15 30.10 -2.82
CA SER A 86 -9.48 30.47 -3.30
C SER A 86 -10.05 31.66 -2.52
N ILE A 87 -9.85 31.69 -1.20
CA ILE A 87 -10.22 32.84 -0.36
C ILE A 87 -9.45 34.09 -0.79
N LEU A 88 -8.14 33.96 -1.04
CA LEU A 88 -7.33 35.07 -1.53
C LEU A 88 -7.85 35.58 -2.88
N PHE A 89 -8.21 34.68 -3.80
CA PHE A 89 -8.77 35.02 -5.10
C PHE A 89 -10.07 35.81 -4.97
N ALA A 90 -10.97 35.40 -4.06
CA ALA A 90 -12.21 36.13 -3.79
C ALA A 90 -11.92 37.58 -3.35
N MET A 91 -10.96 37.79 -2.45
CA MET A 91 -10.58 39.14 -2.01
C MET A 91 -9.97 39.97 -3.16
N ARG A 92 -9.09 39.37 -3.96
CA ARG A 92 -8.45 40.03 -5.12
C ARG A 92 -9.46 40.39 -6.21
N LEU A 93 -10.47 39.56 -6.42
CA LEU A 93 -11.57 39.81 -7.34
C LEU A 93 -12.38 41.02 -6.89
N VAL A 94 -12.77 41.09 -5.60
CA VAL A 94 -13.48 42.25 -5.04
C VAL A 94 -12.62 43.52 -5.14
N GLN A 95 -11.32 43.42 -4.85
CA GLN A 95 -10.39 44.53 -5.02
C GLN A 95 -10.42 45.09 -6.45
N TRP A 96 -10.30 44.23 -7.47
CA TRP A 96 -10.32 44.65 -8.87
C TRP A 96 -11.67 45.20 -9.32
N ALA A 97 -12.77 44.61 -8.86
CA ALA A 97 -14.11 45.12 -9.14
C ALA A 97 -14.30 46.55 -8.60
N LEU A 98 -13.81 46.84 -7.38
CA LEU A 98 -13.86 48.19 -6.80
C LEU A 98 -13.00 49.19 -7.58
N PHE A 99 -11.80 48.82 -8.02
CA PHE A 99 -10.97 49.68 -8.87
C PHE A 99 -11.59 49.93 -10.24
N ALA A 100 -12.20 48.91 -10.85
CA ALA A 100 -12.93 49.07 -12.11
C ALA A 100 -14.14 50.00 -11.94
N ALA A 101 -14.92 49.85 -10.87
CA ALA A 101 -16.05 50.73 -10.57
C ALA A 101 -15.60 52.18 -10.30
N ALA A 102 -14.48 52.38 -9.58
CA ALA A 102 -13.90 53.70 -9.38
C ALA A 102 -13.47 54.35 -10.70
N ALA A 103 -12.90 53.57 -11.64
CA ALA A 103 -12.52 54.04 -12.97
C ALA A 103 -13.74 54.41 -13.85
N LEU A 104 -14.84 53.66 -13.76
CA LEU A 104 -16.07 53.98 -14.50
C LEU A 104 -16.81 55.21 -13.95
N THR A 105 -16.62 55.51 -12.67
CA THR A 105 -17.26 56.64 -11.96
C THR A 105 -16.35 57.86 -11.85
N VAL A 106 -15.31 57.97 -12.67
CA VAL A 106 -14.36 59.11 -12.68
C VAL A 106 -15.06 60.46 -12.85
N TRP A 107 -16.19 60.49 -13.56
CA TRP A 107 -17.02 61.69 -13.75
C TRP A 107 -17.74 62.17 -12.47
N ALA A 108 -17.77 61.35 -11.41
CA ALA A 108 -18.31 61.67 -10.08
C ALA A 108 -17.21 61.53 -9.01
N PRO A 109 -16.38 62.57 -8.80
CA PRO A 109 -15.22 62.53 -7.91
C PRO A 109 -15.44 62.01 -6.48
N PRO A 110 -16.53 62.34 -5.76
CA PRO A 110 -16.71 61.82 -4.40
C PRO A 110 -16.97 60.31 -4.39
N LEU A 111 -17.67 59.79 -5.40
CA LEU A 111 -17.97 58.35 -5.51
C LEU A 111 -16.72 57.55 -5.91
N SER A 112 -15.93 58.06 -6.87
CA SER A 112 -14.69 57.41 -7.29
C SER A 112 -13.65 57.38 -6.17
N ALA A 113 -13.54 58.46 -5.38
CA ALA A 113 -12.68 58.50 -4.21
C ALA A 113 -13.12 57.50 -3.13
N ALA A 114 -14.43 57.39 -2.86
CA ALA A 114 -14.95 56.43 -1.88
C ALA A 114 -14.69 54.97 -2.31
N LEU A 115 -14.96 54.62 -3.58
CA LEU A 115 -14.69 53.28 -4.12
C LEU A 115 -13.19 52.96 -4.15
N GLY A 116 -12.36 53.94 -4.49
CA GLY A 116 -10.90 53.79 -4.47
C GLY A 116 -10.35 53.54 -3.07
N GLN A 117 -10.86 54.24 -2.05
CA GLN A 117 -10.49 53.99 -0.65
C GLN A 117 -10.93 52.60 -0.19
N ALA A 118 -12.16 52.18 -0.50
CA ALA A 118 -12.63 50.83 -0.22
C ALA A 118 -11.75 49.76 -0.89
N GLY A 119 -11.39 49.97 -2.17
CA GLY A 119 -10.47 49.08 -2.90
C GLY A 119 -9.07 48.99 -2.26
N ASN A 120 -8.54 50.12 -1.78
CA ASN A 120 -7.27 50.16 -1.05
C ASN A 120 -7.35 49.40 0.29
N MET A 121 -8.48 49.50 1.01
CA MET A 121 -8.71 48.77 2.26
C MET A 121 -8.74 47.25 2.03
N ILE A 122 -9.48 46.79 1.01
CA ILE A 122 -9.50 45.37 0.63
C ILE A 122 -8.13 44.89 0.15
N ARG A 123 -7.39 45.71 -0.60
CA ARG A 123 -6.01 45.39 -1.02
C ARG A 123 -5.10 45.17 0.19
N ASN A 124 -5.17 46.05 1.19
CA ASN A 124 -4.36 45.92 2.39
C ASN A 124 -4.75 44.67 3.20
N LEU A 125 -6.06 44.36 3.28
CA LEU A 125 -6.55 43.14 3.91
C LEU A 125 -6.06 41.88 3.17
N ALA A 126 -6.16 41.86 1.84
CA ALA A 126 -5.69 40.77 1.00
C ALA A 126 -4.17 40.57 1.12
N ASN A 127 -3.40 41.66 1.13
CA ASN A 127 -1.94 41.59 1.32
C ASN A 127 -1.57 41.09 2.73
N SER A 128 -2.32 41.51 3.76
CA SER A 128 -2.14 41.03 5.13
C SER A 128 -2.47 39.54 5.25
N TYR A 129 -3.57 39.10 4.62
CA TYR A 129 -3.97 37.69 4.55
C TYR A 129 -2.94 36.85 3.78
N GLU A 130 -2.46 37.33 2.64
CA GLU A 130 -1.47 36.64 1.82
C GLU A 130 -0.17 36.40 2.59
N ASN A 131 0.40 37.46 3.16
CA ASN A 131 1.69 37.38 3.86
C ASN A 131 1.57 36.75 5.25
N GLY A 132 0.44 36.94 5.93
CA GLY A 132 0.24 36.48 7.31
C GLY A 132 -0.32 35.06 7.42
N VAL A 133 -1.12 34.61 6.45
CA VAL A 133 -1.83 33.33 6.51
C VAL A 133 -1.47 32.43 5.33
N VAL A 134 -1.64 32.90 4.09
CA VAL A 134 -1.52 32.03 2.90
C VAL A 134 -0.08 31.54 2.72
N GLN A 135 0.90 32.44 2.60
CA GLN A 135 2.30 32.06 2.40
C GLN A 135 2.84 31.11 3.48
N PRO A 136 2.68 31.37 4.80
CA PRO A 136 3.17 30.44 5.81
C PRO A 136 2.43 29.11 5.78
N ALA A 137 1.12 29.09 5.50
CA ALA A 137 0.36 27.86 5.39
C ALA A 137 0.77 27.02 4.17
N LEU A 138 1.02 27.64 3.01
CA LEU A 138 1.53 26.96 1.82
C LEU A 138 2.93 26.39 2.06
N ARG A 139 3.81 27.14 2.74
CA ARG A 139 5.15 26.66 3.11
C ARG A 139 5.09 25.47 4.07
N LEU A 140 4.19 25.53 5.04
CA LEU A 140 3.95 24.43 5.97
C LEU A 140 3.36 23.22 5.24
N GLY A 141 2.43 23.43 4.31
CA GLY A 141 1.84 22.39 3.47
C GLY A 141 2.89 21.67 2.63
N HIS A 142 3.73 22.42 1.92
CA HIS A 142 4.83 21.88 1.11
C HIS A 142 5.81 21.06 1.98
N SER A 143 6.26 21.62 3.10
CA SER A 143 7.16 20.92 4.04
C SER A 143 6.52 19.65 4.61
N ALA A 144 5.25 19.73 5.01
CA ALA A 144 4.51 18.56 5.49
C ALA A 144 4.41 17.47 4.43
N GLN A 145 4.13 17.83 3.17
CA GLN A 145 4.08 16.87 2.07
C GLN A 145 5.44 16.23 1.77
N ASP A 146 6.53 16.99 1.83
CA ASP A 146 7.88 16.46 1.63
C ASP A 146 8.29 15.49 2.75
N VAL A 147 7.93 15.83 4.00
CA VAL A 147 8.10 14.94 5.16
C VAL A 147 7.25 13.69 5.02
N ILE A 148 5.98 13.80 4.61
CA ILE A 148 5.11 12.64 4.38
C ILE A 148 5.71 11.76 3.28
N ARG A 149 6.08 12.35 2.14
CA ARG A 149 6.67 11.66 1.00
C ARG A 149 7.84 10.76 1.41
N THR A 150 8.73 11.28 2.25
CA THR A 150 9.94 10.59 2.68
C THR A 150 9.70 9.65 3.87
N THR A 151 8.82 10.01 4.81
CA THR A 151 8.66 9.28 6.09
C THR A 151 7.61 8.17 6.02
N TRP A 152 6.59 8.29 5.16
CA TRP A 152 5.50 7.30 5.11
C TRP A 152 5.94 5.87 4.77
N PRO A 153 6.88 5.65 3.83
CA PRO A 153 7.44 4.31 3.57
C PRO A 153 8.07 3.66 4.81
N TYR A 154 8.75 4.46 5.65
CA TYR A 154 9.29 3.97 6.93
C TYR A 154 8.17 3.55 7.89
N LEU A 155 7.09 4.35 7.99
CA LEU A 155 5.94 4.01 8.83
C LEU A 155 5.22 2.74 8.36
N ALA A 156 5.19 2.48 7.06
CA ALA A 156 4.65 1.24 6.52
C ALA A 156 5.50 0.03 6.93
N GLN A 157 6.83 0.13 6.80
CA GLN A 157 7.75 -0.92 7.20
C GLN A 157 7.69 -1.21 8.71
N THR A 158 7.64 -0.18 9.57
CA THR A 158 7.53 -0.39 11.02
C THR A 158 6.23 -1.07 11.40
N ARG A 159 5.10 -0.69 10.77
CA ARG A 159 3.82 -1.35 11.00
C ARG A 159 3.86 -2.83 10.63
N VAL A 160 4.52 -3.17 9.53
CA VAL A 160 4.70 -4.55 9.08
C VAL A 160 5.51 -5.35 10.09
N VAL A 161 6.67 -4.82 10.52
CA VAL A 161 7.54 -5.47 11.50
C VAL A 161 6.78 -5.70 12.81
N VAL A 162 6.10 -4.68 13.33
CA VAL A 162 5.26 -4.78 14.53
C VAL A 162 4.20 -5.86 14.35
N THR A 163 3.45 -5.84 13.24
CA THR A 163 2.39 -6.85 12.95
C THR A 163 2.94 -8.28 12.96
N THR A 164 4.17 -8.49 12.49
CA THR A 164 4.81 -9.82 12.51
C THR A 164 5.36 -10.22 13.89
N LEU A 165 5.75 -9.26 14.72
CA LEU A 165 6.40 -9.50 16.02
C LEU A 165 5.41 -9.52 17.20
N THR A 166 4.23 -8.90 17.09
CA THR A 166 3.28 -8.74 18.22
C THR A 166 2.39 -9.95 18.50
N GLY A 167 2.84 -11.18 18.20
CA GLY A 167 2.20 -12.41 18.68
C GLY A 167 1.02 -12.94 17.84
N THR A 168 0.39 -12.16 16.97
CA THR A 168 -0.78 -12.63 16.19
C THR A 168 -0.44 -13.79 15.25
N TYR A 169 0.80 -13.81 14.73
CA TYR A 169 1.29 -14.82 13.80
C TYR A 169 2.49 -15.63 14.33
N GLN A 170 2.88 -15.41 15.59
CA GLN A 170 3.94 -16.15 16.29
C GLN A 170 3.38 -17.28 17.16
N PRO A 171 4.05 -18.44 17.18
CA PRO A 171 4.81 -19.09 16.10
C PRO A 171 3.88 -19.54 14.94
N PRO A 172 4.35 -19.70 13.68
CA PRO A 172 5.73 -19.94 13.24
C PRO A 172 6.48 -18.75 12.60
N VAL A 173 5.84 -17.59 12.46
CA VAL A 173 6.44 -16.42 11.80
C VAL A 173 7.49 -15.78 12.70
N THR A 174 8.70 -15.55 12.19
CA THR A 174 9.82 -14.95 12.94
C THR A 174 10.06 -13.50 12.53
N ALA A 175 9.90 -13.18 11.25
CA ALA A 175 10.12 -11.84 10.72
C ALA A 175 9.23 -11.58 9.50
N GLY A 176 8.86 -10.32 9.27
CA GLY A 176 8.28 -9.89 8.00
C GLY A 176 8.71 -8.48 7.61
N PHE A 177 8.74 -8.25 6.30
CA PHE A 177 9.16 -6.99 5.69
C PHE A 177 8.40 -6.75 4.39
N ILE A 178 8.34 -5.49 3.95
CA ILE A 178 7.79 -5.12 2.65
C ILE A 178 8.89 -4.70 1.67
N HIS A 179 8.65 -4.97 0.40
CA HIS A 179 9.46 -4.53 -0.72
C HIS A 179 8.60 -3.70 -1.69
N PRO A 180 9.11 -2.59 -2.28
CA PRO A 180 10.46 -2.03 -2.13
C PRO A 180 10.79 -1.59 -0.70
N MET A 181 12.02 -1.88 -0.26
CA MET A 181 12.48 -1.48 1.07
C MET A 181 12.88 -0.01 1.04
N ILE A 182 12.30 0.79 1.94
CA ILE A 182 12.75 2.07 2.55
C ILE A 182 13.27 3.19 1.61
N ASP A 183 14.05 2.90 0.59
CA ASP A 183 14.75 3.84 -0.29
C ASP A 183 13.86 4.44 -1.39
N HIS A 184 12.57 4.09 -1.43
CA HIS A 184 11.63 4.64 -2.40
C HIS A 184 10.63 5.60 -1.73
N PRO A 185 10.72 6.92 -1.95
CA PRO A 185 9.72 7.86 -1.47
C PRO A 185 8.36 7.59 -2.12
N LEU A 186 7.29 8.14 -1.56
CA LEU A 186 5.98 8.13 -2.22
C LEU A 186 6.11 8.75 -3.63
N PRO A 187 5.32 8.26 -4.62
CA PRO A 187 5.42 8.65 -6.02
C PRO A 187 4.76 10.01 -6.26
N VAL A 188 5.28 11.04 -5.61
CA VAL A 188 4.84 12.42 -5.73
C VAL A 188 6.02 13.35 -5.94
N ARG A 189 5.80 14.43 -6.69
CA ARG A 189 6.81 15.46 -6.96
C ARG A 189 6.21 16.86 -6.80
N PRO A 190 7.03 17.85 -6.41
CA PRO A 190 6.57 19.23 -6.37
C PRO A 190 6.30 19.73 -7.79
N VAL A 191 5.16 20.40 -7.98
CA VAL A 191 4.79 21.04 -9.24
C VAL A 191 4.55 22.54 -9.06
N ASP A 192 4.38 23.26 -10.16
CA ASP A 192 4.14 24.70 -10.07
C ASP A 192 2.82 25.01 -9.38
N ILE A 193 2.81 26.07 -8.56
CA ILE A 193 1.64 26.55 -7.81
C ILE A 193 0.43 26.90 -8.72
N ARG A 194 0.67 27.03 -10.03
CA ARG A 194 -0.36 27.28 -11.03
C ARG A 194 -1.44 26.20 -11.00
N SER A 195 -1.12 24.92 -10.75
CA SER A 195 -2.15 23.87 -10.68
C SER A 195 -3.09 24.11 -9.50
N THR A 196 -2.56 24.39 -8.31
CA THR A 196 -3.36 24.82 -7.13
C THR A 196 -4.23 26.03 -7.46
N CYS A 197 -3.67 27.03 -8.15
CA CYS A 197 -4.41 28.24 -8.52
C CYS A 197 -5.57 27.95 -9.49
N LEU A 198 -5.42 26.99 -10.42
CA LEU A 198 -6.50 26.57 -11.31
C LEU A 198 -7.63 25.91 -10.53
N HIS A 199 -7.33 24.97 -9.64
CA HIS A 199 -8.34 24.33 -8.78
C HIS A 199 -9.01 25.32 -7.81
N ALA A 200 -8.26 26.30 -7.31
CA ALA A 200 -8.79 27.36 -6.44
C ALA A 200 -9.76 28.33 -7.16
N ALA A 201 -9.63 28.47 -8.48
CA ALA A 201 -10.43 29.38 -9.30
C ALA A 201 -11.80 28.80 -9.70
N GLU A 202 -11.91 27.48 -9.82
CA GLU A 202 -13.12 26.76 -10.24
C GLU A 202 -14.41 27.18 -9.51
N PRO A 203 -14.46 27.28 -8.16
CA PRO A 203 -15.68 27.73 -7.48
C PRO A 203 -16.05 29.18 -7.82
N LEU A 204 -15.06 30.04 -8.06
CA LEU A 204 -15.29 31.45 -8.38
C LEU A 204 -15.77 31.64 -9.83
N SER A 205 -15.19 30.92 -10.79
CA SER A 205 -15.61 31.01 -12.19
C SER A 205 -17.04 30.49 -12.37
N ARG A 206 -17.44 29.42 -11.67
CA ARG A 206 -18.83 28.94 -11.66
C ARG A 206 -19.81 30.00 -11.14
N PHE A 207 -19.43 30.75 -10.11
CA PHE A 207 -20.27 31.83 -9.60
C PHE A 207 -20.38 32.99 -10.59
N LEU A 208 -19.26 33.43 -11.18
CA LEU A 208 -19.24 34.53 -12.15
C LEU A 208 -19.97 34.20 -13.45
N THR A 209 -19.96 32.93 -13.87
CA THR A 209 -20.61 32.47 -15.10
C THR A 209 -22.06 32.04 -14.90
N PHE A 210 -22.59 32.06 -13.66
CA PHE A 210 -23.99 31.74 -13.37
C PHE A 210 -25.00 32.49 -14.26
N PRO A 211 -24.85 33.80 -14.56
CA PRO A 211 -25.77 34.49 -15.48
C PRO A 211 -25.74 33.95 -16.91
N LEU A 212 -24.60 33.38 -17.34
CA LEU A 212 -24.42 32.79 -18.66
C LEU A 212 -24.94 31.33 -18.72
N ALA A 213 -25.40 30.75 -17.62
CA ALA A 213 -25.99 29.41 -17.63
C ALA A 213 -27.21 29.29 -18.57
N LEU A 214 -27.88 30.40 -18.85
CA LEU A 214 -28.99 30.52 -19.81
C LEU A 214 -28.56 30.37 -21.28
N LEU A 215 -27.28 30.57 -21.61
CA LEU A 215 -26.76 30.61 -22.99
C LEU A 215 -26.29 29.23 -23.52
N GLY A 216 -26.53 28.16 -22.76
CA GLY A 216 -26.22 26.78 -23.15
C GLY A 216 -24.84 26.27 -22.69
N GLY A 217 -24.72 24.95 -22.50
CA GLY A 217 -23.59 24.32 -21.81
C GLY A 217 -22.21 24.48 -22.48
N ARG A 218 -22.15 24.58 -23.82
CA ARG A 218 -20.87 24.75 -24.53
C ARG A 218 -20.26 26.13 -24.30
N VAL A 219 -21.07 27.19 -24.36
CA VAL A 219 -20.63 28.57 -24.10
C VAL A 219 -20.22 28.72 -22.64
N LEU A 220 -20.97 28.10 -21.73
CA LEU A 220 -20.66 28.09 -20.30
C LEU A 220 -19.30 27.43 -20.01
N SER A 221 -19.05 26.24 -20.55
CA SER A 221 -17.79 25.51 -20.33
C SER A 221 -16.55 26.21 -20.90
N TRP A 222 -16.71 26.94 -22.01
CA TRP A 222 -15.65 27.74 -22.59
C TRP A 222 -15.37 28.99 -21.74
N ALA A 223 -16.42 29.67 -21.28
CA ALA A 223 -16.30 30.86 -20.44
C ALA A 223 -15.67 30.56 -19.08
N THR A 224 -16.01 29.44 -18.43
CA THR A 224 -15.40 29.04 -17.16
C THR A 224 -13.90 28.81 -17.30
N ARG A 225 -13.48 28.03 -18.31
CA ARG A 225 -12.05 27.74 -18.55
C ARG A 225 -11.23 29.00 -18.81
N LEU A 226 -11.74 29.93 -19.60
CA LEU A 226 -11.03 31.19 -19.86
C LEU A 226 -10.93 32.06 -18.60
N LEU A 227 -11.97 32.09 -17.77
CA LEU A 227 -11.94 32.80 -16.50
C LEU A 227 -10.98 32.15 -15.52
N ASP A 228 -10.92 30.81 -15.46
CA ASP A 228 -9.98 30.08 -14.61
C ASP A 228 -8.53 30.40 -14.98
N GLU A 229 -8.19 30.34 -16.28
CA GLU A 229 -6.86 30.69 -16.75
C GLU A 229 -6.51 32.17 -16.49
N ALA A 230 -7.44 33.09 -16.75
CA ALA A 230 -7.23 34.51 -16.50
C ALA A 230 -7.02 34.78 -15.00
N MET A 231 -7.86 34.21 -14.14
CA MET A 231 -7.73 34.37 -12.69
C MET A 231 -6.40 33.78 -12.19
N ALA A 232 -6.01 32.60 -12.67
CA ALA A 232 -4.72 31.99 -12.32
C ALA A 232 -3.53 32.81 -12.81
N LEU A 233 -3.63 33.53 -13.95
CA LEU A 233 -2.54 34.38 -14.43
C LEU A 233 -2.43 35.70 -13.66
N PHE A 234 -3.56 36.32 -13.30
CA PHE A 234 -3.57 37.64 -12.68
C PHE A 234 -3.52 37.64 -11.15
N PHE A 235 -4.05 36.60 -10.49
CA PHE A 235 -4.22 36.56 -9.04
C PHE A 235 -3.36 35.53 -8.33
N CYS A 236 -2.71 34.61 -9.06
CA CYS A 236 -1.91 33.57 -8.44
C CYS A 236 -0.67 34.17 -7.74
N PRO A 237 -0.35 33.71 -6.52
CA PRO A 237 0.87 34.11 -5.82
C PRO A 237 2.13 33.77 -6.62
N ARG A 238 3.26 34.37 -6.24
CA ARG A 238 4.55 34.05 -6.85
C ARG A 238 4.86 32.56 -6.70
N ASN A 239 5.36 31.96 -7.78
CA ASN A 239 5.83 30.59 -7.78
C ASN A 239 7.18 30.49 -7.05
N GLU A 240 7.16 30.28 -5.74
CA GLU A 240 8.34 29.94 -4.94
C GLU A 240 8.41 28.43 -4.74
N ALA A 241 9.62 27.87 -4.79
CA ALA A 241 9.84 26.42 -4.69
C ALA A 241 9.28 25.79 -3.41
N ASN A 242 9.26 26.55 -2.31
CA ASN A 242 8.82 26.11 -0.99
C ASN A 242 7.30 26.24 -0.76
N MET A 243 6.52 26.68 -1.75
CA MET A 243 5.05 26.80 -1.67
C MET A 243 4.34 25.87 -2.65
N ARG A 244 5.09 24.94 -3.25
CA ARG A 244 4.60 24.09 -4.32
C ARG A 244 3.79 22.91 -3.80
N PRO A 245 2.59 22.64 -4.36
CA PRO A 245 1.88 21.41 -4.05
C PRO A 245 2.63 20.20 -4.62
N HIS A 246 2.28 19.03 -4.13
CA HIS A 246 2.78 17.77 -4.64
C HIS A 246 1.71 17.08 -5.50
N GLU A 247 2.09 16.67 -6.70
CA GLU A 247 1.29 15.87 -7.62
C GLU A 247 1.98 14.53 -7.88
N ILE A 248 1.30 13.59 -8.53
CA ILE A 248 1.88 12.29 -8.87
C ILE A 248 3.12 12.44 -9.74
N ASP A 249 4.16 11.71 -9.35
CA ASP A 249 5.34 11.47 -10.16
C ASP A 249 5.20 10.12 -10.88
N PRO A 250 5.00 10.10 -12.21
CA PRO A 250 4.90 8.86 -12.96
C PRO A 250 6.24 8.15 -13.17
N GLY A 251 7.38 8.78 -12.86
CA GLY A 251 8.70 8.22 -13.13
C GLY A 251 9.05 8.14 -14.62
N ASP A 252 10.00 7.27 -14.95
CA ASP A 252 10.52 6.99 -16.31
C ASP A 252 9.75 5.86 -17.04
N GLY A 253 8.95 5.09 -16.31
CA GLY A 253 8.12 4.02 -16.85
C GLY A 253 6.84 4.56 -17.49
N SER A 254 6.61 4.27 -18.77
CA SER A 254 5.34 4.56 -19.41
C SER A 254 4.24 3.64 -18.88
N CYS A 255 3.63 4.00 -17.76
CA CYS A 255 2.38 3.43 -17.28
C CYS A 255 1.20 3.90 -18.17
N ASN A 256 1.28 3.61 -19.47
CA ASN A 256 0.40 4.16 -20.51
C ASN A 256 -0.97 3.48 -20.63
N ASP A 257 -1.35 2.59 -19.72
CA ASP A 257 -2.68 1.99 -19.70
C ASP A 257 -3.53 2.66 -18.61
N GLY A 258 -4.25 3.70 -19.01
CA GLY A 258 -5.20 4.43 -18.16
C GLY A 258 -6.35 3.54 -17.69
N MET A 259 -6.30 3.17 -16.39
CA MET A 259 -7.34 2.67 -15.44
C MET A 259 -8.20 1.43 -15.85
N PRO A 260 -8.63 0.52 -14.93
CA PRO A 260 -8.27 0.29 -13.53
C PRO A 260 -7.45 -1.02 -13.39
N GLY A 261 -6.16 -0.91 -13.07
CA GLY A 261 -5.25 -2.05 -13.13
C GLY A 261 -3.79 -1.63 -13.21
N GLN A 262 -3.38 -0.65 -12.39
CA GLN A 262 -2.04 -0.08 -12.42
C GLN A 262 -0.97 -1.15 -12.16
N ASP A 263 -0.46 -1.76 -13.21
CA ASP A 263 0.64 -2.73 -13.20
C ASP A 263 2.02 -2.03 -13.01
N CYS A 264 2.01 -0.79 -12.51
CA CYS A 264 3.21 0.00 -12.21
C CYS A 264 3.92 -0.55 -10.96
N GLU A 265 5.20 -0.88 -11.11
CA GLU A 265 5.97 -1.48 -10.02
C GLU A 265 6.09 -0.59 -8.77
N TYR A 266 6.11 0.74 -8.93
CA TYR A 266 6.25 1.69 -7.81
C TYR A 266 5.01 1.78 -6.88
N VAL A 267 3.88 1.23 -7.30
CA VAL A 267 2.63 1.20 -6.53
C VAL A 267 2.39 -0.16 -5.87
N GLN A 268 3.17 -1.16 -6.27
CA GLN A 268 3.06 -2.52 -5.78
C GLN A 268 3.93 -2.73 -4.53
N ILE A 269 3.33 -3.37 -3.53
CA ILE A 269 3.98 -3.70 -2.28
C ILE A 269 3.96 -5.21 -2.12
N ARG A 270 5.14 -5.79 -1.93
CA ARG A 270 5.34 -7.22 -1.76
C ARG A 270 5.66 -7.48 -0.31
N GLY A 271 4.80 -8.24 0.36
CA GLY A 271 5.02 -8.71 1.73
C GLY A 271 5.82 -10.00 1.70
N ILE A 272 6.91 -10.04 2.47
CA ILE A 272 7.76 -11.22 2.60
C ILE A 272 7.82 -11.56 4.08
N VAL A 273 7.49 -12.81 4.41
CA VAL A 273 7.46 -13.32 5.78
C VAL A 273 8.36 -14.53 5.86
N ILE A 274 9.16 -14.61 6.92
CA ILE A 274 10.09 -15.71 7.19
C ILE A 274 9.67 -16.38 8.49
N GLY A 275 9.57 -17.71 8.46
CA GLY A 275 9.21 -18.51 9.61
C GLY A 275 10.10 -19.75 9.77
N THR A 276 10.18 -20.24 11.01
CA THR A 276 10.90 -21.47 11.33
C THR A 276 9.92 -22.65 11.25
N PRO A 277 10.23 -23.69 10.45
CA PRO A 277 9.32 -24.82 10.30
C PRO A 277 9.36 -25.70 11.57
N PRO A 278 8.23 -26.33 11.95
CA PRO A 278 8.18 -27.19 13.13
C PRO A 278 9.02 -28.48 13.00
N PHE A 279 9.57 -28.78 11.82
CA PHE A 279 10.27 -30.02 11.52
C PHE A 279 11.74 -30.03 11.91
N GLU A 280 12.33 -28.94 12.41
CA GLU A 280 13.76 -28.92 12.73
C GLU A 280 14.15 -29.94 13.82
N ALA A 281 13.21 -30.27 14.72
CA ALA A 281 13.34 -31.39 15.65
C ALA A 281 13.15 -32.76 14.98
N ASN A 282 12.28 -32.86 13.98
CA ASN A 282 12.02 -34.10 13.22
C ASN A 282 13.13 -34.42 12.22
N GLU A 283 13.81 -33.44 11.64
CA GLU A 283 14.97 -33.65 10.76
C GLU A 283 16.11 -34.34 11.51
N ARG A 284 16.31 -34.01 12.80
CA ARG A 284 17.24 -34.74 13.67
C ARG A 284 16.79 -36.20 13.84
N GLY A 285 15.51 -36.46 14.06
CA GLY A 285 14.96 -37.82 14.14
C GLY A 285 15.09 -38.62 12.84
N VAL A 286 14.81 -38.01 11.69
CA VAL A 286 14.96 -38.61 10.36
C VAL A 286 16.44 -38.87 10.04
N SER A 287 17.35 -37.96 10.41
CA SER A 287 18.80 -38.17 10.24
C SER A 287 19.33 -39.33 11.09
N MET A 288 18.78 -39.51 12.29
CA MET A 288 19.10 -40.66 13.17
C MET A 288 18.51 -41.96 12.61
N ALA A 289 17.27 -41.93 12.10
CA ALA A 289 16.64 -43.08 11.44
C ALA A 289 17.33 -43.46 10.12
N ALA A 290 17.89 -42.48 9.40
CA ALA A 290 18.69 -42.68 8.19
C ALA A 290 20.16 -43.01 8.47
N TRP A 291 20.55 -43.22 9.75
CA TRP A 291 21.92 -43.56 10.16
C TRP A 291 22.97 -42.56 9.66
N GLY A 292 22.66 -41.26 9.72
CA GLY A 292 23.60 -40.21 9.31
C GLY A 292 23.95 -40.22 7.82
N ARG A 293 23.29 -41.04 6.99
CA ARG A 293 23.39 -40.93 5.53
C ARG A 293 22.60 -39.69 5.12
N ASN A 294 23.33 -38.59 4.95
CA ASN A 294 22.87 -37.32 4.43
C ASN A 294 22.03 -37.55 3.16
N THR A 295 20.72 -37.63 3.33
CA THR A 295 19.77 -37.62 2.22
C THR A 295 19.55 -36.16 1.85
N GLY A 296 20.52 -35.62 1.09
CA GLY A 296 20.30 -34.48 0.21
C GLY A 296 20.40 -33.08 0.81
N SER A 297 21.55 -32.70 1.38
CA SER A 297 21.89 -31.29 1.61
C SER A 297 22.50 -30.57 0.40
N GLY A 298 22.53 -31.22 -0.78
CA GLY A 298 23.09 -30.64 -2.01
C GLY A 298 22.17 -30.89 -3.20
N GLY A 299 21.35 -29.90 -3.54
CA GLY A 299 20.56 -29.87 -4.78
C GLY A 299 19.04 -30.03 -4.58
N LEU A 300 18.30 -29.13 -5.23
CA LEU A 300 16.84 -28.97 -5.33
C LEU A 300 16.05 -28.93 -4.01
N PHE A 301 16.20 -29.92 -3.13
CA PHE A 301 15.47 -30.03 -1.86
C PHE A 301 15.99 -29.08 -0.77
N GLY A 302 17.29 -28.74 -0.74
CA GLY A 302 17.83 -27.70 0.17
C GLY A 302 17.37 -26.28 -0.21
N THR A 303 17.26 -26.00 -1.52
CA THR A 303 16.69 -24.75 -2.04
C THR A 303 15.18 -24.67 -1.85
N VAL A 304 14.46 -25.79 -1.98
CA VAL A 304 13.02 -25.89 -1.68
C VAL A 304 12.75 -25.79 -0.17
N GLY A 305 13.63 -26.34 0.68
CA GLY A 305 13.55 -26.23 2.14
C GLY A 305 13.65 -24.80 2.64
N ASN A 306 14.47 -23.96 1.99
CA ASN A 306 14.50 -22.52 2.26
C ASN A 306 13.25 -21.80 1.72
N LEU A 307 12.70 -22.23 0.59
CA LEU A 307 11.45 -21.70 0.04
C LEU A 307 10.23 -22.01 0.91
N VAL A 308 10.22 -23.16 1.60
CA VAL A 308 9.15 -23.54 2.54
C VAL A 308 9.07 -22.56 3.70
N ARG A 309 10.19 -21.95 4.09
CA ARG A 309 10.30 -21.01 5.20
C ARG A 309 9.82 -19.59 4.87
N VAL A 310 9.43 -19.34 3.61
CA VAL A 310 9.05 -18.00 3.14
C VAL A 310 7.58 -17.98 2.70
N GLY A 311 6.83 -16.99 3.21
CA GLY A 311 5.51 -16.61 2.74
C GLY A 311 5.61 -15.33 1.90
N LEU A 312 4.96 -15.31 0.74
CA LEU A 312 4.98 -14.20 -0.19
C LEU A 312 3.55 -13.75 -0.47
N ALA A 313 3.31 -12.46 -0.45
CA ALA A 313 2.06 -11.87 -0.85
C ALA A 313 2.29 -10.53 -1.55
N GLN A 314 1.31 -10.11 -2.34
CA GLN A 314 1.37 -8.84 -3.06
C GLN A 314 0.07 -8.07 -2.87
N ALA A 315 0.23 -6.78 -2.60
CA ALA A 315 -0.85 -5.82 -2.56
C ALA A 315 -0.45 -4.59 -3.37
N GLU A 316 -1.43 -3.80 -3.76
CA GLU A 316 -1.19 -2.48 -4.34
C GLU A 316 -2.10 -1.47 -3.67
N TYR A 317 -1.62 -0.23 -3.58
CA TYR A 317 -2.50 0.90 -3.37
C TYR A 317 -2.93 1.44 -4.72
N TYR A 318 -4.06 2.11 -4.85
CA TYR A 318 -4.49 2.67 -6.13
C TYR A 318 -5.47 3.80 -5.87
N TYR A 319 -5.60 4.68 -6.85
CA TYR A 319 -6.63 5.70 -6.85
C TYR A 319 -7.93 5.10 -7.44
N GLU A 320 -9.02 5.18 -6.69
CA GLU A 320 -10.35 4.71 -7.13
C GLU A 320 -11.15 5.89 -7.69
N GLY A 321 -11.14 6.03 -9.01
CA GLY A 321 -11.88 7.06 -9.74
C GLY A 321 -11.64 6.92 -11.24
N ASP A 322 -12.42 7.63 -12.04
CA ASP A 322 -12.28 7.68 -13.51
C ASP A 322 -11.66 9.00 -13.98
N GLU A 323 -11.20 9.83 -13.04
CA GLU A 323 -10.62 11.14 -13.32
C GLU A 323 -9.20 11.06 -13.90
N ASP A 324 -8.79 12.12 -14.59
CA ASP A 324 -7.44 12.24 -15.12
C ASP A 324 -6.39 12.25 -13.98
N ARG A 325 -5.16 11.81 -14.30
CA ARG A 325 -4.11 11.55 -13.30
C ARG A 325 -3.72 12.79 -12.47
N ASP A 326 -3.84 13.97 -13.05
CA ASP A 326 -3.64 15.25 -12.37
C ASP A 326 -4.65 15.47 -11.24
N GLU A 327 -5.86 14.89 -11.32
CA GLU A 327 -6.89 15.01 -10.28
C GLU A 327 -6.70 14.04 -9.09
N TRP A 328 -5.89 12.99 -9.24
CA TRP A 328 -5.77 11.94 -8.21
C TRP A 328 -5.18 12.45 -6.88
N THR A 329 -4.43 13.55 -6.91
CA THR A 329 -3.91 14.21 -5.70
C THR A 329 -4.82 15.30 -5.16
N TRP A 330 -6.03 15.45 -5.71
CA TRP A 330 -7.05 16.39 -5.26
C TRP A 330 -8.27 15.69 -4.66
N HIS A 331 -8.32 14.36 -4.75
CA HIS A 331 -9.37 13.53 -4.18
C HIS A 331 -8.79 12.48 -3.23
N MET A 332 -9.50 12.24 -2.13
CA MET A 332 -9.11 11.26 -1.10
C MET A 332 -9.62 9.85 -1.41
N TYR A 333 -9.42 9.38 -2.65
CA TYR A 333 -9.89 8.06 -3.10
C TYR A 333 -8.75 7.04 -3.22
N TRP A 334 -7.64 7.25 -2.52
CA TRP A 334 -6.59 6.25 -2.46
C TRP A 334 -7.01 5.09 -1.56
N ARG A 335 -7.03 3.89 -2.15
CA ARG A 335 -7.40 2.63 -1.51
C ARG A 335 -6.30 1.60 -1.67
N ALA A 336 -6.47 0.47 -0.99
CA ALA A 336 -5.58 -0.67 -1.10
C ALA A 336 -6.38 -1.90 -1.52
N ARG A 337 -5.77 -2.77 -2.34
CA ARG A 337 -6.33 -4.08 -2.70
C ARG A 337 -5.25 -5.13 -2.80
N PHE A 338 -5.66 -6.38 -2.67
CA PHE A 338 -4.80 -7.52 -2.98
C PHE A 338 -4.57 -7.63 -4.48
N ARG A 339 -3.39 -8.11 -4.84
CA ARG A 339 -3.03 -8.50 -6.21
C ARG A 339 -2.55 -9.93 -6.22
N ARG A 340 -2.75 -10.60 -7.35
CA ARG A 340 -2.06 -11.87 -7.59
C ARG A 340 -0.57 -11.60 -7.63
N PHE A 341 0.20 -12.43 -6.94
CA PHE A 341 1.64 -12.35 -6.95
C PHE A 341 2.16 -12.54 -8.38
N ARG A 342 2.90 -11.55 -8.89
CA ARG A 342 3.65 -11.64 -10.14
C ARG A 342 5.10 -11.33 -9.87
N MET A 343 6.01 -12.17 -10.35
CA MET A 343 7.43 -11.87 -10.22
C MET A 343 7.83 -10.73 -11.17
N PRO A 344 8.66 -9.77 -10.71
CA PRO A 344 9.16 -8.73 -11.59
C PRO A 344 10.02 -9.33 -12.70
N SER A 345 9.97 -8.74 -13.89
CA SER A 345 10.76 -9.15 -15.06
C SER A 345 12.28 -9.02 -14.84
N ASN A 346 12.71 -8.22 -13.86
CA ASN A 346 14.08 -8.14 -13.39
C ASN A 346 14.27 -9.01 -12.15
N LEU A 347 14.82 -10.21 -12.40
CA LEU A 347 15.18 -11.22 -11.40
C LEU A 347 16.12 -10.73 -10.28
N LEU A 348 16.67 -9.53 -10.42
CA LEU A 348 17.62 -8.89 -9.50
C LEU A 348 16.97 -7.90 -8.52
N GLY A 349 15.66 -7.63 -8.61
CA GLY A 349 14.97 -6.67 -7.72
C GLY A 349 14.85 -7.10 -6.26
N ILE A 350 15.09 -8.38 -5.95
CA ILE A 350 15.02 -8.94 -4.58
C ILE A 350 16.44 -9.11 -3.98
N SER A 351 17.45 -8.41 -4.51
CA SER A 351 18.87 -8.64 -4.16
C SER A 351 19.30 -8.26 -2.73
N GLY A 352 18.38 -7.86 -1.84
CA GLY A 352 18.73 -7.40 -0.49
C GLY A 352 18.26 -8.28 0.67
N ALA A 353 17.27 -9.16 0.47
CA ALA A 353 16.56 -9.77 1.59
C ALA A 353 16.82 -11.26 1.81
N VAL A 354 17.46 -11.91 0.83
CA VAL A 354 17.78 -13.32 0.88
C VAL A 354 19.20 -13.45 0.36
N GLY A 355 20.09 -14.06 1.15
CA GLY A 355 21.54 -14.07 0.94
C GLY A 355 22.00 -14.53 -0.47
N PRO A 356 23.29 -14.44 -0.76
CA PRO A 356 23.81 -14.66 -2.10
C PRO A 356 23.47 -16.07 -2.59
N GLY A 357 22.69 -16.18 -3.67
CA GLY A 357 22.52 -17.44 -4.40
C GLY A 357 21.12 -18.02 -4.52
N ILE A 358 20.04 -17.28 -4.26
CA ILE A 358 18.68 -17.77 -4.55
C ILE A 358 18.22 -17.25 -5.91
N ASP A 359 18.34 -18.10 -6.92
CA ASP A 359 17.76 -17.88 -8.25
C ASP A 359 16.24 -18.06 -8.18
N LEU A 360 15.52 -16.96 -7.96
CA LEU A 360 14.07 -16.94 -7.79
C LEU A 360 13.31 -17.19 -9.12
N SER A 361 14.00 -17.32 -10.26
CA SER A 361 13.37 -17.66 -11.57
C SER A 361 12.65 -19.01 -11.58
N LEU A 362 13.02 -19.92 -10.67
CA LEU A 362 12.38 -21.23 -10.53
C LEU A 362 11.00 -21.20 -9.85
N ILE A 363 10.64 -20.08 -9.20
CA ILE A 363 9.34 -19.93 -8.51
C ILE A 363 8.19 -19.80 -9.53
N ASP A 364 8.47 -19.37 -10.76
CA ASP A 364 7.46 -19.07 -11.78
C ASP A 364 6.79 -20.33 -12.32
N ARG A 365 7.39 -21.50 -12.07
CA ARG A 365 6.83 -22.82 -12.40
C ARG A 365 6.11 -23.50 -11.25
N VAL A 366 6.22 -23.00 -10.02
CA VAL A 366 5.76 -23.72 -8.82
C VAL A 366 4.51 -23.09 -8.21
N ILE A 367 4.23 -21.81 -8.47
CA ILE A 367 2.98 -21.16 -8.07
C ILE A 367 1.99 -21.18 -9.24
N ILE A 368 1.60 -22.39 -9.63
CA ILE A 368 0.34 -22.64 -10.33
C ILE A 368 -0.39 -23.65 -9.47
N HIS A 369 -1.24 -23.17 -8.58
CA HIS A 369 -2.61 -23.63 -8.34
C HIS A 369 -3.32 -22.72 -7.33
#